data_AF-A0A7Y5B8S3-F1
#
_entry.id   AF-A0A7Y5B8S3-F1
#
_cell.length_a   1.000
_cell.length_b   1.000
_cell.length_c   1.000
_cell.angle_alpha   90.00
_cell.angle_beta   90.00
_cell.angle_gamma   90.00
#
_symmetry.space_group_name_H-M   'P 1'
#
loop_
_entity.id
_entity.type
_entity.pdbx_description
1 polymer ?
#
loop_
_entity_poly.entity_id
_entity_poly.type
_entity_poly.pdbx_seq_one_letter_code
_entity_poly.pdbx_strand_id
1 'polypeptide(L)' 'MEINRIGKIFCVLIILIFVSCKKEEGEGGLASIKGKIWTEDWNSTFTVLQAEYPSADVDVYIIYGDDISYSERQFV' A
#
# COMPACT_ATOMS: atom_id res chain seq x y z
N MET A 1 -14.14 -28.59 -38.28
CA MET A 1 -12.73 -28.94 -38.03
C MET A 1 -12.71 -29.64 -36.68
N GLU A 2 -12.62 -30.97 -36.65
CA GLU A 2 -12.64 -31.75 -35.41
C GLU A 2 -11.31 -31.57 -34.68
N ILE A 3 -11.33 -30.94 -33.50
CA ILE A 3 -10.14 -30.73 -32.69
C ILE A 3 -9.82 -32.03 -31.95
N ASN A 4 -8.64 -32.59 -32.20
CA ASN A 4 -8.16 -33.84 -31.60
C ASN A 4 -8.07 -33.75 -30.06
N ARG A 5 -8.21 -34.90 -29.37
CA ARG A 5 -8.20 -34.97 -27.89
C ARG A 5 -6.93 -34.33 -27.28
N ILE A 6 -5.79 -34.45 -27.96
CA ILE A 6 -4.51 -33.85 -27.57
C ILE A 6 -4.52 -32.32 -27.76
N GLY A 7 -5.09 -31.82 -28.85
CA GLY A 7 -5.22 -30.39 -29.11
C GLY A 7 -6.12 -29.69 -28.09
N LYS A 8 -7.16 -30.39 -27.59
CA LYS A 8 -7.98 -29.88 -26.47
C LYS A 8 -7.15 -29.65 -25.20
N ILE A 9 -6.28 -30.61 -24.84
CA ILE A 9 -5.40 -30.50 -23.67
C ILE A 9 -4.39 -29.37 -23.86
N PHE A 10 -3.81 -29.25 -25.05
CA PHE A 10 -2.85 -28.19 -25.36
C PHE A 10 -3.48 -26.79 -25.31
N CYS A 11 -4.72 -26.64 -25.81
CA CYS A 11 -5.48 -25.39 -25.68
C CYS A 11 -5.76 -25.03 -24.22
N VAL A 12 -6.11 -25.99 -23.36
CA VAL A 12 -6.32 -25.75 -21.92
C VAL A 12 -5.03 -25.29 -21.24
N LEU A 13 -3.89 -25.89 -21.61
CA LEU A 13 -2.59 -25.51 -21.07
C LEU A 13 -2.20 -24.08 -21.45
N ILE A 14 -2.53 -23.65 -22.67
CA ILE A 14 -2.29 -22.28 -23.16
C ILE A 14 -3.17 -21.25 -22.44
N ILE A 15 -4.40 -21.60 -22.09
CA ILE A 15 -5.32 -20.69 -21.39
C ILE A 15 -4.85 -20.43 -19.96
N LEU A 16 -4.23 -21.41 -19.31
CA LEU A 16 -3.70 -21.28 -17.94
C LEU A 16 -2.55 -20.26 -17.82
N ILE A 17 -1.80 -20.02 -18.90
CA ILE A 17 -0.66 -19.08 -18.88
C ILE A 17 -1.12 -17.62 -18.80
N PHE A 18 -2.35 -17.32 -19.24
CA PHE A 18 -2.91 -15.97 -19.20
C PHE A 18 -3.55 -15.60 -17.85
N VAL A 19 -3.65 -16.55 -16.91
CA VAL A 19 -4.18 -16.32 -15.55
C VAL A 19 -3.00 -16.17 -14.58
N SER A 20 -2.23 -15.09 -14.72
CA SER A 20 -1.22 -14.72 -13.72
C SER A 20 -1.81 -13.73 -12.73
N CYS A 21 -1.62 -13.97 -11.43
CA CYS A 21 -1.94 -12.97 -10.40
C CYS A 21 -0.95 -11.81 -10.50
N LYS A 22 -1.47 -10.58 -10.51
CA LYS A 22 -0.67 -9.39 -10.30
C LYS A 22 -0.37 -9.26 -8.82
N LYS A 23 0.81 -8.75 -8.49
CA LYS A 23 1.14 -8.40 -7.12
C LYS A 23 0.46 -7.07 -6.82
N GLU A 24 -0.56 -7.12 -5.99
CA GLU A 24 -1.30 -5.93 -5.56
C GLU A 24 -0.47 -5.16 -4.52
N GLU A 25 -0.67 -3.86 -4.47
CA GLU A 25 -0.15 -3.00 -3.41
C GLU A 25 -0.94 -3.21 -2.12
N GLY A 26 -0.25 -3.27 -0.98
CA GLY A 26 -0.88 -3.62 0.28
C GLY A 26 0.09 -4.14 1.32
N GLU A 27 -0.48 -4.69 2.39
CA GLU A 27 0.27 -5.38 3.44
C GLU A 27 1.01 -6.61 2.88
N GLY A 28 2.29 -6.69 3.17
CA GLY A 28 3.15 -7.77 2.66
C GLY A 28 4.07 -7.30 1.54
N GLY A 29 5.34 -7.11 1.90
CA GLY A 29 6.43 -6.73 1.00
C GLY A 29 7.77 -6.88 1.71
N LEU A 30 8.87 -6.53 1.05
CA LEU A 30 10.20 -6.52 1.67
C LEU A 30 10.50 -5.19 2.40
N ALA A 31 9.60 -4.21 2.32
CA ALA A 31 9.76 -2.88 2.89
C ALA A 31 9.07 -2.78 4.26
N SER A 32 9.67 -2.00 5.18
CA SER A 32 9.12 -1.69 6.49
C SER A 32 9.21 -0.18 6.73
N ILE A 33 8.12 0.42 7.20
CA ILE A 33 8.05 1.85 7.55
C ILE A 33 8.20 1.95 9.07
N LYS A 34 9.16 2.77 9.54
CA LYS A 34 9.40 3.05 10.96
C LYS A 34 9.76 4.52 11.12
N GLY A 35 9.20 5.17 12.13
CA GLY A 35 9.43 6.59 12.39
C GLY A 35 8.92 7.04 13.75
N LYS A 36 9.21 8.29 14.11
CA LYS A 36 8.62 8.99 15.26
C LYS A 36 7.92 10.23 14.73
N ILE A 37 6.79 10.59 15.34
CA ILE A 37 6.05 11.80 14.97
C ILE A 37 6.38 12.90 15.97
N TRP A 38 6.70 14.07 15.43
CA TRP A 38 7.03 15.27 16.17
C TRP A 38 6.08 16.39 15.77
N THR A 39 5.68 17.19 16.76
CA THR A 39 4.88 18.39 16.57
C THR A 39 5.80 19.59 16.66
N GLU A 40 5.77 20.42 15.62
CA GLU A 40 6.39 21.75 15.62
C GLU A 40 5.34 22.81 15.99
N ASP A 41 5.59 23.55 17.06
CA ASP A 41 4.74 24.64 17.51
C ASP A 41 5.31 25.98 17.03
N TRP A 42 4.63 26.60 16.06
CA TRP A 42 5.03 27.86 15.45
C TRP A 42 4.21 29.03 15.99
N ASN A 43 4.77 30.24 15.96
CA ASN A 43 3.99 31.44 16.21
C ASN A 43 2.88 31.65 15.16
N SER A 44 1.92 32.53 15.45
CA SER A 44 0.75 32.76 14.58
C SER A 44 1.11 33.26 13.17
N THR A 45 2.34 33.73 12.96
CA THR A 45 2.86 34.19 11.67
C THR A 45 3.77 33.17 10.98
N PHE A 46 3.96 31.97 11.57
CA PHE A 46 4.83 30.91 11.05
C PHE A 46 6.28 31.35 10.75
N THR A 47 6.81 32.27 11.55
CA THR A 47 8.17 32.83 11.37
C THR A 47 9.15 32.39 12.46
N VAL A 48 8.64 31.98 13.63
CA VAL A 48 9.46 31.55 14.77
C VAL A 48 8.92 30.22 15.28
N LEU A 49 9.79 29.22 15.33
CA LEU A 49 9.54 27.94 16.00
C LEU A 49 9.68 28.13 17.50
N GLN A 50 8.61 27.89 18.25
CA GLN A 50 8.56 28.08 19.69
C GLN A 50 8.92 26.80 20.45
N ALA A 51 8.48 25.63 19.97
CA ALA A 51 8.75 24.35 20.59
C ALA A 51 8.69 23.19 19.58
N GLU A 52 9.34 22.09 19.93
CA GLU A 52 9.26 20.80 19.23
C GLU A 52 9.13 19.69 20.27
N TYR A 53 8.15 18.79 20.13
CA TYR A 53 7.89 17.72 21.09
C TYR A 53 7.28 16.48 20.43
N PRO A 54 7.39 15.28 21.04
CA PRO A 54 6.74 14.08 20.52
C PRO A 54 5.23 14.27 20.45
N SER A 55 4.64 13.94 19.30
CA SER A 55 3.19 14.05 19.12
C SER A 55 2.48 12.98 19.95
N ALA A 56 1.44 13.39 20.67
CA ALA A 56 0.53 12.50 21.38
C ALA A 56 -0.81 12.41 20.63
N ASP A 57 -1.50 11.27 20.77
CA ASP A 57 -2.87 11.05 20.27
C ASP A 57 -3.06 11.35 18.78
N VAL A 58 -2.06 11.02 17.96
CA VAL A 58 -2.15 11.15 16.49
C VAL A 58 -2.54 9.82 15.86
N ASP A 59 -3.59 9.85 15.05
CA ASP A 59 -3.94 8.73 14.20
C ASP A 59 -3.14 8.81 12.90
N VAL A 60 -2.40 7.75 12.57
CA VAL A 60 -1.61 7.66 11.34
C VAL A 60 -2.31 6.73 10.37
N TYR A 61 -2.37 7.11 9.10
CA TYR A 61 -3.05 6.33 8.07
C TYR A 61 -2.13 6.06 6.90
N ILE A 62 -2.17 4.84 6.38
CA ILE A 62 -1.46 4.43 5.17
C ILE A 62 -2.50 4.17 4.08
N ILE A 63 -2.27 4.77 2.91
CA ILE A 63 -3.05 4.57 1.68
C ILE A 63 -2.12 3.82 0.73
N TYR A 64 -2.54 2.65 0.25
CA TYR A 64 -1.79 1.90 -0.75
C TYR A 64 -2.25 2.28 -2.16
N GLY A 65 -1.30 2.39 -3.10
CA GLY A 65 -1.63 2.65 -4.51
C GLY A 65 -2.44 3.92 -4.72
N ASP A 66 -3.52 3.77 -5.49
CA ASP A 66 -4.46 4.83 -5.85
C ASP A 66 -5.78 4.76 -5.04
N ASP A 67 -5.76 4.11 -3.86
CA ASP A 67 -6.95 3.97 -3.01
C ASP A 67 -7.52 5.35 -2.58
N ILE A 68 -8.86 5.47 -2.61
CA ILE A 68 -9.58 6.70 -2.24
C ILE A 68 -9.71 6.84 -0.71
N SER A 69 -9.63 5.74 0.03
CA SER A 69 -9.71 5.67 1.49
C SER A 69 -8.43 5.12 2.09
N TYR A 70 -8.22 5.38 3.39
CA TYR A 70 -7.13 4.75 4.12
C TYR A 70 -7.30 3.23 4.16
N SER A 71 -6.22 2.51 3.90
CA SER A 71 -6.18 1.05 3.89
C SER A 71 -5.86 0.53 5.29
N GLU A 72 -4.96 1.21 6.02
CA GLU A 72 -4.53 0.84 7.36
C GLU A 72 -4.46 2.05 8.30
N ARG A 73 -4.93 1.89 9.54
CA ARG A 73 -4.72 2.84 10.64
C ARG A 73 -3.63 2.31 11.56
N GLN A 74 -2.56 3.09 11.70
CA GLN A 74 -1.45 2.84 12.61
C GLN A 74 -1.71 3.58 13.93
N PHE A 75 -1.74 2.84 15.03
CA PHE A 75 -1.75 3.41 16.38
C PHE A 75 -0.31 3.78 16.77
N VAL A 76 -0.08 5.05 17.13
CA VAL A 76 1.22 5.56 17.61
C VAL A 76 1.30 5.44 19.13
#